data_AF-H2JIV8-F1
#
_entry.id   AF-H2JIV8-F1
#
_cell.length_a   1.000
_cell.length_b   1.000
_cell.length_c   1.000
_cell.angle_alpha   90.00
_cell.angle_beta   90.00
_cell.angle_gamma   90.00
#
_symmetry.space_group_name_H-M   'P 1'
#
loop_
_entity.id
_entity.type
_entity.pdbx_description
1 polymer ?
#
loop_
_entity_poly.entity_id
_entity_poly.type
_entity_poly.pdbx_seq_one_letter_code
_entity_poly.pdbx_strand_id
1 'polypeptide(L)'
;MDSVYRAINGVLFAFEMVLVARAVLSWLPISRNNKFVDLLHAITEPVLSPIRNMLSRSSIFNNSMLSMMDFSPIVAFLLIEVIRNVVFSIFRMFVY
;
A
#
# COMPACT_ATOMS: atom_id res chain seq x y z
N MET A 1 -17.10 9.97 -18.14
CA MET A 1 -15.86 10.44 -17.50
C MET A 1 -15.92 10.20 -15.99
N ASP A 2 -16.94 10.68 -15.28
CA ASP A 2 -17.03 10.53 -13.81
C ASP A 2 -17.11 9.08 -13.31
N SER A 3 -17.73 8.19 -14.09
CA SER A 3 -17.80 6.76 -13.79
C SER A 3 -16.41 6.10 -13.75
N VAL A 4 -15.50 6.52 -14.64
CA VAL A 4 -14.12 6.00 -14.70
C VAL A 4 -13.34 6.47 -13.48
N TYR A 5 -13.43 7.75 -13.12
CA TYR A 5 -12.79 8.27 -11.91
C TYR A 5 -13.29 7.54 -10.65
N ARG A 6 -14.61 7.34 -10.52
CA ARG A 6 -15.20 6.60 -9.40
C ARG A 6 -14.73 5.15 -9.35
N ALA A 7 -14.61 4.47 -10.48
CA ALA A 7 -14.10 3.11 -10.56
C ALA A 7 -12.64 3.01 -10.09
N ILE A 8 -11.77 3.90 -10.57
CA ILE A 8 -10.36 3.97 -10.15
C ILE A 8 -10.26 4.23 -8.65
N ASN A 9 -11.00 5.24 -8.15
CA ASN A 9 -11.02 5.59 -6.74
C ASN A 9 -11.53 4.43 -5.86
N GLY A 10 -12.52 3.68 -6.34
CA GLY A 10 -13.03 2.48 -5.68
C GLY A 10 -12.00 1.36 -5.58
N VAL A 11 -11.22 1.11 -6.65
CA VAL A 11 -10.14 0.12 -6.65
C VAL A 11 -9.02 0.52 -5.68
N LEU A 12 -8.61 1.80 -5.71
CA LEU A 12 -7.60 2.31 -4.78
C LEU A 12 -8.05 2.18 -3.32
N PHE A 13 -9.31 2.53 -3.04
CA PHE A 13 -9.88 2.37 -1.70
C PHE A 13 -9.96 0.91 -1.26
N ALA A 14 -10.36 -0.01 -2.14
CA ALA A 14 -10.37 -1.43 -1.84
C ALA A 14 -8.97 -1.95 -1.50
N PHE A 15 -7.95 -1.50 -2.23
CA PHE A 15 -6.56 -1.87 -1.94
C PHE A 15 -6.03 -1.24 -0.64
N GLU A 16 -6.41 0.01 -0.32
CA GLU A 16 -6.13 0.61 0.99
C GLU A 16 -6.71 -0.22 2.13
N MET A 17 -7.96 -0.69 2.01
CA MET A 17 -8.57 -1.54 3.03
C MET A 17 -7.81 -2.85 3.22
N VAL A 18 -7.28 -3.44 2.14
CA VAL A 18 -6.41 -4.62 2.20
C VAL A 18 -5.09 -4.31 2.90
N LEU A 19 -4.48 -3.14 2.65
CA LEU A 19 -3.28 -2.68 3.36
C LEU A 19 -3.55 -2.43 4.84
N VAL A 20 -4.69 -1.84 5.19
CA VAL A 20 -5.10 -1.66 6.59
C VAL A 20 -5.24 -3.01 7.27
N ALA A 21 -5.92 -3.97 6.63
CA ALA A 21 -6.04 -5.33 7.14
C ALA A 21 -4.66 -5.96 7.37
N ARG A 22 -3.73 -5.84 6.42
CA ARG A 22 -2.35 -6.32 6.58
C ARG A 22 -1.63 -5.66 7.76
N ALA A 23 -1.74 -4.34 7.91
CA ALA A 23 -1.08 -3.59 8.97
C ALA A 23 -1.65 -3.90 10.36
N VAL A 24 -2.96 -4.11 10.47
CA VAL A 24 -3.60 -4.53 11.72
C VAL A 24 -3.20 -5.96 12.08
N LEU A 25 -3.22 -6.88 11.10
CA LEU A 25 -2.87 -8.29 11.32
C LEU A 25 -1.39 -8.48 11.64
N SER A 26 -0.49 -7.60 11.19
CA SER A 26 0.94 -7.69 11.53
C SER A 26 1.24 -7.37 12.99
N TRP A 27 0.34 -6.64 13.67
CA TRP A 27 0.44 -6.38 15.11
C TRP A 27 -0.22 -7.45 15.96
N LEU A 28 -1.09 -8.28 15.38
CA LEU A 28 -1.72 -9.39 16.08
C LEU A 28 -0.82 -10.64 16.02
N PRO A 29 -0.68 -11.40 17.11
CA PRO A 29 0.10 -12.63 17.14
C PRO A 29 -0.67 -13.79 16.47
N ILE A 30 -0.93 -13.66 15.17
CA ILE A 30 -1.70 -14.64 14.39
C ILE A 30 -0.74 -15.71 13.86
N SER A 31 -1.17 -16.97 13.99
CA SER A 31 -0.47 -18.13 13.43
C SER A 31 -0.23 -17.93 11.92
N ARG A 32 1.01 -18.17 11.48
CA ARG A 32 1.41 -18.15 10.06
C ARG A 32 0.69 -19.19 9.19
N ASN A 33 -0.06 -20.13 9.79
CA ASN A 33 -0.77 -21.17 9.05
C ASN A 33 -2.21 -20.78 8.68
N ASN A 34 -2.49 -19.48 8.61
CA ASN A 34 -3.82 -18.96 8.29
C ASN A 34 -3.90 -18.54 6.83
N LYS A 35 -4.69 -19.28 6.04
CA LYS A 35 -4.90 -19.05 4.60
C LYS A 35 -5.34 -17.61 4.27
N PHE A 36 -6.05 -16.94 5.18
CA PHE A 36 -6.45 -15.55 4.98
C PHE A 36 -5.26 -14.58 5.05
N VAL A 37 -4.33 -14.83 5.98
CA VAL A 37 -3.10 -14.04 6.11
C VAL A 37 -2.21 -14.26 4.89
N ASP A 38 -2.08 -15.51 4.43
CA ASP A 38 -1.34 -15.85 3.21
C ASP A 38 -1.91 -15.14 1.97
N LEU A 39 -3.23 -15.11 1.83
CA LEU A 39 -3.90 -14.40 0.74
C LEU A 39 -3.60 -12.90 0.78
N LEU A 40 -3.68 -12.28 1.95
CA LEU A 40 -3.36 -10.86 2.10
C LEU A 40 -1.90 -10.60 1.72
N HIS A 41 -0.97 -11.43 2.18
CA HIS A 41 0.44 -11.33 1.78
C HIS A 41 0.60 -11.49 0.26
N ALA A 42 -0.06 -12.47 -0.37
CA ALA A 42 0.02 -12.69 -1.80
C ALA A 42 -0.46 -11.48 -2.62
N ILE A 43 -1.53 -10.81 -2.17
CA ILE A 43 -2.08 -9.62 -2.85
C ILE A 43 -1.19 -8.39 -2.64
N THR A 44 -0.64 -8.22 -1.44
CA THR A 44 0.05 -6.98 -1.06
C THR A 44 1.56 -7.03 -1.28
N GLU A 45 2.20 -8.20 -1.28
CA GLU A 45 3.66 -8.33 -1.48
C GLU A 45 4.17 -7.81 -2.82
N PRO A 46 3.47 -7.97 -3.96
CA PRO A 46 3.92 -7.38 -5.22
C PRO A 46 4.13 -5.86 -5.13
N VAL A 47 3.38 -5.17 -4.26
CA VAL A 47 3.50 -3.73 -4.02
C VAL A 47 4.46 -3.43 -2.86
N LEU A 48 4.38 -4.18 -1.75
CA LEU A 48 5.17 -3.89 -0.55
C LEU A 48 6.62 -4.38 -0.65
N SER A 49 6.90 -5.46 -1.37
CA SER A 49 8.26 -5.97 -1.59
C SER A 49 9.18 -4.94 -2.26
N PRO A 50 8.82 -4.32 -3.40
CA PRO A 50 9.68 -3.30 -4.00
C PRO A 50 9.85 -2.08 -3.10
N ILE A 51 8.79 -1.62 -2.43
CA ILE A 51 8.86 -0.52 -1.45
C ILE A 51 9.84 -0.87 -0.33
N ARG A 52 9.72 -2.06 0.25
CA ARG A 52 10.61 -2.54 1.32
C ARG A 52 12.05 -2.63 0.84
N ASN A 53 12.29 -3.12 -0.37
CA ASN A 53 13.62 -3.21 -0.96
C ASN A 53 14.23 -1.82 -1.21
N MET A 54 13.42 -0.82 -1.57
CA MET A 54 13.89 0.56 -1.71
C MET A 54 14.23 1.18 -0.35
N LEU A 55 13.39 0.93 0.68
CA LEU A 55 13.64 1.39 2.04
C LEU A 55 14.90 0.75 2.64
N SER A 56 15.08 -0.56 2.50
CA SER A 56 16.24 -1.27 3.05
C SER A 56 17.56 -0.86 2.38
N ARG A 57 17.52 -0.48 1.10
CA ARG A 57 18.69 0.07 0.38
C ARG A 57 19.03 1.50 0.78
N SER A 58 18.10 2.24 1.38
CA SER A 58 18.36 3.59 1.85
C SER A 58 19.25 3.57 3.09
N SER A 59 20.37 4.31 3.05
CA SER A 59 21.34 4.39 4.16
C SER A 59 20.72 4.87 5.47
N ILE A 60 19.59 5.58 5.42
CA ILE A 60 18.84 6.09 6.58
C ILE A 60 18.09 4.95 7.30
N PHE A 61 17.59 3.97 6.54
CA PHE A 61 16.79 2.87 7.05
C PHE A 61 17.61 1.61 7.33
N ASN A 62 18.73 1.39 6.63
CA ASN A 62 19.49 0.13 6.66
C ASN A 62 20.12 -0.21 8.03
N ASN A 63 20.43 0.79 8.87
CA ASN A 63 21.05 0.60 10.20
C ASN A 63 20.19 1.09 11.38
N SER A 64 18.92 1.42 11.12
CA SER A 64 18.01 1.92 12.15
C SER A 64 17.20 0.78 12.76
N MET A 65 16.83 0.91 14.04
CA MET A 65 15.87 0.01 14.73
C MET A 65 14.53 -0.10 13.95
N LEU A 66 14.25 0.90 13.12
CA LEU A 66 13.13 0.99 12.19
C LEU A 66 13.15 -0.09 11.09
N SER A 67 14.30 -0.69 10.76
CA SER A 67 14.41 -1.80 9.80
C SER A 67 13.67 -3.06 10.27
N MET A 68 13.51 -3.23 11.59
CA MET A 68 12.85 -4.39 12.17
C MET A 68 11.31 -4.33 12.04
N MET A 69 10.75 -3.15 11.78
CA MET A 69 9.31 -2.95 11.60
C MET A 69 9.01 -2.73 10.12
N ASP A 70 8.04 -3.46 9.57
CA ASP A 70 7.62 -3.28 8.18
C ASP A 70 6.88 -1.92 8.03
N PHE A 71 7.63 -0.85 7.71
CA PHE A 71 7.08 0.48 7.37
C PHE A 71 6.55 0.58 5.92
N SER A 72 6.72 -0.49 5.13
CA SER A 72 6.26 -0.54 3.74
C SER A 72 4.75 -0.24 3.57
N PRO A 73 3.82 -0.63 4.47
CA PRO A 73 2.41 -0.28 4.33
C PRO A 73 2.17 1.24 4.42
N ILE A 74 2.90 1.95 5.29
CA ILE A 74 2.77 3.41 5.44
C ILE A 74 3.20 4.11 4.15
N VAL A 75 4.34 3.70 3.58
CA VAL A 75 4.79 4.25 2.30
C VAL A 75 3.81 3.90 1.18
N ALA A 76 3.20 2.72 1.20
CA ALA A 76 2.16 2.36 0.23
C ALA A 76 0.92 3.25 0.35
N PHE A 77 0.44 3.58 1.56
CA PHE A 77 -0.65 4.55 1.74
C PHE A 77 -0.31 5.92 1.15
N LEU A 78 0.90 6.42 1.39
CA LEU A 78 1.35 7.69 0.84
C LEU A 78 1.38 7.65 -0.70
N LEU A 79 1.88 6.56 -1.28
CA LEU A 79 1.92 6.40 -2.74
C LEU A 79 0.51 6.34 -3.35
N ILE A 80 -0.44 5.66 -2.70
CA ILE A 80 -1.83 5.60 -3.17
C ILE A 80 -2.45 7.00 -3.17
N GLU A 81 -2.20 7.79 -2.13
CA GLU A 81 -2.73 9.15 -2.06
C GLU A 81 -2.12 10.06 -3.13
N VAL A 82 -0.82 9.93 -3.41
CA VAL A 82 -0.17 10.61 -4.54
C VAL A 82 -0.83 10.20 -5.86
N ILE A 83 -1.04 8.90 -6.08
CA ILE A 83 -1.69 8.39 -7.31
C ILE A 83 -3.11 8.96 -7.43
N ARG A 84 -3.89 8.98 -6.35
CA ARG A 84 -5.25 9.53 -6.32
C ARG A 84 -5.27 11.00 -6.74
N ASN A 85 -4.35 11.79 -6.20
CA ASN A 85 -4.23 13.22 -6.51
C ASN A 85 -3.78 13.46 -7.96
N VAL A 86 -2.83 12.66 -8.46
CA VAL A 86 -2.40 12.74 -9.87
C VAL A 86 -3.55 12.37 -10.81
N VAL A 87 -4.26 11.28 -10.55
CA VAL A 87 -5.44 10.87 -11.33
C VAL A 87 -6.50 11.96 -11.34
N PHE A 88 -6.79 12.56 -10.18
CA PHE A 88 -7.75 13.66 -10.07
C PHE A 88 -7.32 14.90 -10.87
N SER A 89 -6.04 15.27 -10.81
CA SER A 89 -5.48 16.40 -11.55
C SER A 89 -5.60 16.19 -13.07
N ILE A 90 -5.19 15.01 -13.55
CA ILE A 90 -5.29 14.63 -14.96
C ILE A 90 -6.75 14.65 -15.40
N PHE A 91 -7.64 14.05 -14.61
CA PHE A 91 -9.07 14.02 -14.94
C PHE A 91 -9.66 15.43 -15.05
N ARG A 92 -9.32 16.33 -14.12
CA ARG A 92 -9.71 17.74 -14.20
C ARG A 92 -9.23 18.42 -15.48
N MET A 93 -8.00 18.16 -15.90
CA MET A 93 -7.42 18.75 -17.12
C MET A 93 -8.20 18.39 -18.39
N PHE A 94 -8.86 17.24 -18.43
CA PHE A 94 -9.67 16.81 -19.58
C PHE A 94 -11.15 17.23 -19.49
N VAL A 95 -11.63 17.60 -18.30
CA VAL A 95 -13.04 17.97 -18.06
C VAL A 95 -13.26 19.48 -18.25
N TYR A 96 -12.23 20.30 -18.10
CA TYR A 96 -12.23 21.72 -18.44
C TYR A 96 -11.60 21.94 -19.83
#